data_AF-A0A3N1IL30-F1
#
_entry.id   AF-A0A3N1IL30-F1
#
_cell.length_a   1.000
_cell.length_b   1.000
_cell.length_c   1.000
_cell.angle_alpha   90.00
_cell.angle_beta   90.00
_cell.angle_gamma   90.00
#
_symmetry.space_group_name_H-M   'P 1'
#
loop_
_entity.id
_entity.type
_entity.pdbx_description
1 polymer ?
#
loop_
_entity_poly.entity_id
_entity_poly.type
_entity_poly.pdbx_seq_one_letter_code
_entity_poly.pdbx_strand_id
1 'polypeptide(L)' 'MAGDTAASPEEVLYLRDHADPPAMDRYEQQYGVLPEAPLDGWQTQPQAAEISTEEFEQLWADARRTLGGPA' A
#
# COMPACT_ATOMS: atom_id res chain seq x y z
N MET A 1 -13.72 6.67 -10.38
CA MET A 1 -13.81 5.85 -9.15
C MET A 1 -13.00 4.58 -9.40
N ALA A 2 -11.68 4.66 -9.36
CA ALA A 2 -10.86 3.44 -9.30
C ALA A 2 -10.93 2.98 -7.84
N GLY A 3 -11.51 1.82 -7.59
CA GLY A 3 -11.42 1.20 -6.28
C GLY A 3 -9.97 0.76 -6.08
N ASP A 4 -9.33 1.19 -5.00
CA ASP A 4 -7.97 0.83 -4.64
C ASP A 4 -7.88 -0.69 -4.47
N THR A 5 -7.58 -1.39 -5.56
CA THR A 5 -7.36 -2.82 -5.55
C THR A 5 -5.87 -2.98 -5.32
N ALA A 6 -5.46 -3.31 -4.10
CA ALA A 6 -4.07 -3.68 -3.83
C ALA A 6 -3.83 -5.12 -4.30
N ALA A 7 -2.64 -5.40 -4.84
CA ALA A 7 -2.25 -6.76 -5.17
C ALA A 7 -2.18 -7.63 -3.91
N SER A 8 -2.53 -8.91 -4.04
CA SER A 8 -2.38 -9.85 -2.91
C SER A 8 -0.90 -10.18 -2.68
N PRO A 9 -0.45 -10.48 -1.45
CA PRO A 9 0.94 -10.86 -1.19
C PRO A 9 1.40 -12.09 -1.99
N GLU A 10 0.51 -13.05 -2.21
CA GLU A 10 0.80 -14.27 -2.99
C GLU A 10 1.07 -13.93 -4.47
N GLU A 11 0.25 -13.07 -5.05
CA GLU A 11 0.40 -12.58 -6.42
C GLU A 11 1.71 -11.81 -6.60
N VAL A 12 2.05 -10.92 -5.65
CA VAL A 12 3.31 -10.16 -5.66
C VAL A 12 4.52 -11.10 -5.62
N LEU A 13 4.49 -12.10 -4.74
CA LEU A 13 5.58 -13.07 -4.61
C LEU A 13 5.71 -13.94 -5.86
N TYR A 14 4.59 -14.39 -6.42
CA TYR A 14 4.58 -15.17 -7.65
C TYR A 14 5.19 -14.40 -8.81
N LEU A 15 4.76 -13.15 -9.02
CA LEU A 15 5.27 -12.30 -10.09
C LEU A 15 6.75 -11.97 -9.92
N ARG A 16 7.20 -11.65 -8.70
CA ARG A 16 8.63 -11.41 -8.44
C ARG A 16 9.51 -12.59 -8.88
N ASP A 17 9.06 -13.81 -8.61
CA ASP A 17 9.87 -15.02 -8.78
C ASP A 17 9.71 -15.66 -10.18
N HIS A 18 8.61 -15.37 -10.89
CA HIS A 18 8.24 -16.09 -12.12
C HIS A 18 7.78 -15.20 -13.29
N ALA A 19 7.58 -13.89 -13.10
CA ALA A 19 7.05 -13.05 -14.16
C ALA A 19 8.06 -12.88 -15.30
N ASP A 20 7.56 -12.98 -16.51
CA ASP A 20 8.23 -12.45 -17.68
C ASP A 20 7.94 -10.94 -17.83
N PRO A 21 8.72 -10.20 -18.64
CA PRO A 21 8.50 -8.77 -18.82
C PRO A 21 7.05 -8.39 -19.23
N PRO A 22 6.36 -9.13 -20.12
CA PRO A 22 4.94 -8.85 -20.41
C PRO A 22 3.99 -9.04 -19.22
N ALA A 23 4.27 -9.95 -18.29
CA ALA A 23 3.49 -10.09 -17.07
C ALA A 23 3.73 -8.92 -16.10
N MET A 24 4.97 -8.42 -16.02
CA MET A 24 5.28 -7.21 -15.26
C MET A 24 4.57 -5.97 -15.83
N ASP A 25 4.58 -5.76 -17.15
CA ASP A 25 3.89 -4.63 -17.78
C ASP A 25 2.38 -4.58 -17.44
N ARG A 26 1.73 -5.74 -17.37
CA ARG A 26 0.31 -5.84 -17.02
C ARG A 26 0.07 -5.54 -15.54
N TYR A 27 0.94 -6.08 -14.67
CA TYR A 27 0.90 -5.80 -13.24
C TYR A 27 1.04 -4.29 -12.97
N GLU A 28 2.01 -3.64 -13.61
CA GLU A 28 2.25 -2.20 -13.50
C GLU A 28 1.08 -1.36 -14.00
N GLN A 29 0.43 -1.76 -15.10
CA GLN A 29 -0.78 -1.08 -15.60
C GLN A 29 -1.98 -1.25 -14.67
N GLN A 30 -2.09 -2.39 -14.00
CA GLN A 30 -3.23 -2.72 -13.14
C GLN A 30 -3.13 -2.06 -11.77
N TYR A 31 -1.95 -2.09 -11.16
CA TYR A 31 -1.73 -1.64 -9.78
C TYR A 31 -1.00 -0.29 -9.69
N GLY A 32 -0.44 0.19 -10.81
CA GLY A 32 0.47 1.31 -10.83
C GLY A 32 1.86 0.92 -10.33
N VAL A 33 2.88 1.62 -10.84
CA VAL A 33 4.21 1.62 -10.24
C VAL A 33 4.22 2.75 -9.23
N LEU A 34 4.47 2.45 -7.96
CA LEU A 34 4.89 3.51 -7.03
C LEU A 34 6.24 4.01 -7.54
N PRO A 35 6.34 5.25 -8.04
CA PRO A 35 7.64 5.77 -8.43
C PRO A 35 8.56 5.69 -7.21
N GLU A 36 9.87 5.50 -7.44
CA GLU A 36 10.89 5.90 -6.47
C GLU A 36 10.87 7.43 -6.34
N ALA A 37 9.75 7.96 -5.83
CA ALA A 37 9.61 9.35 -5.47
C ALA A 37 10.26 9.53 -4.09
N PRO A 38 10.84 10.71 -3.84
CA PRO A 38 11.27 11.07 -2.51
C PRO A 38 10.13 10.85 -1.51
N LEU A 39 10.39 10.09 -0.44
CA LEU A 39 9.45 9.89 0.68
C LEU A 39 9.41 11.12 1.62
N ASP A 40 9.88 12.27 1.14
CA ASP A 40 9.90 13.55 1.84
C ASP A 40 8.82 14.49 1.30
N GLY A 41 8.71 15.69 1.87
CA GLY A 41 7.71 16.69 1.48
C GLY A 41 6.33 16.49 2.12
N TRP A 42 5.95 15.27 2.50
CA TRP A 42 4.71 15.02 3.25
C TRP A 42 4.68 15.77 4.58
N GLN A 43 5.82 15.96 5.24
CA GLN A 43 5.93 16.71 6.49
C GLN A 43 5.55 18.18 6.35
N THR A 44 5.61 18.72 5.13
CA THR A 44 5.25 20.11 4.84
C THR A 44 3.78 20.27 4.45
N GLN A 45 3.05 19.15 4.30
CA GLN A 45 1.66 19.19 3.91
C GLN A 45 0.79 19.62 5.11
N PRO A 46 -0.17 20.55 4.92
CA PRO A 46 -1.03 21.04 6.00
C PRO A 46 -1.83 19.97 6.74
N GLN A 47 -2.05 18.82 6.09
CA GLN A 47 -2.82 17.69 6.62
C GLN A 47 -1.95 16.62 7.28
N ALA A 48 -0.62 16.72 7.19
CA ALA A 48 0.27 15.80 7.87
C ALA A 48 0.38 16.19 9.34
N ALA A 49 -0.06 15.29 10.22
CA ALA A 49 0.14 15.40 11.66
C ALA A 49 1.16 14.35 12.10
N GLU A 50 2.19 14.78 12.82
CA GLU A 50 3.09 13.87 13.51
C GLU A 50 2.38 13.32 14.74
N ILE A 51 2.39 12.00 14.89
CA ILE A 51 1.82 11.28 16.04
C ILE A 51 2.92 10.47 16.72
N SER A 52 2.74 10.17 17.99
CA SER A 52 3.67 9.28 18.70
C SER A 52 3.59 7.86 18.14
N THR A 53 4.64 7.07 18.35
CA THR A 53 4.62 5.64 18.02
C THR A 53 3.48 4.91 18.74
N GLU A 54 3.19 5.24 19.99
CA GLU A 54 2.12 4.63 20.77
C GLU A 54 0.73 4.93 20.19
N GLU A 55 0.52 6.18 19.75
CA GLU A 55 -0.72 6.59 19.08
C GLU A 55 -0.88 5.89 17.72
N PHE A 56 0.21 5.78 16.95
CA PHE A 56 0.22 5.02 15.70
C PHE A 56 -0.20 3.56 15.92
N GLU A 57 0.41 2.86 16.88
CA GLU A 57 0.10 1.46 17.16
C GLU A 57 -1.36 1.26 17.56
N GLN A 58 -1.90 2.18 18.37
CA GLN A 58 -3.30 2.14 18.75
C GLN A 58 -4.24 2.33 17.55
N LEU A 59 -4.01 3.37 16.73
CA LEU A 59 -4.81 3.65 15.53
C LEU A 59 -4.73 2.49 14.52
N TRP A 60 -3.54 1.92 14.34
CA TRP A 60 -3.30 0.81 13.43
C TRP A 60 -4.03 -0.47 13.89
N ALA A 61 -3.95 -0.80 15.18
CA ALA A 61 -4.68 -1.94 15.75
C ALA A 61 -6.20 -1.77 15.61
N ASP A 62 -6.72 -0.57 15.84
CA ASP A 62 -8.15 -0.26 15.72
C ASP A 62 -8.64 -0.33 14.26
N ALA A 63 -7.85 0.17 13.31
CA ALA A 63 -8.14 0.07 11.89
C ALA A 63 -8.20 -1.40 11.43
N ARG A 64 -7.21 -2.23 11.82
CA ARG A 64 -7.21 -3.67 11.49
C ARG A 64 -8.39 -4.41 12.10
N ARG A 65 -8.83 -4.04 13.31
CA ARG A 65 -10.03 -4.62 13.91
C ARG A 65 -11.29 -4.27 13.14
N THR A 66 -11.39 -3.02 12.68
CA THR A 66 -12.53 -2.53 11.89
C THR A 66 -12.58 -3.18 10.50
N LEU A 67 -11.43 -3.31 9.84
CA LEU A 67 -11.32 -3.91 8.51
C LEU A 67 -11.37 -5.45 8.54
N GLY A 68 -11.03 -6.06 9.67
CA GLY A 68 -11.07 -7.51 9.90
C GLY A 68 -12.34 -8.04 10.56
N GLY A 69 -13.47 -7.31 10.46
CA GLY A 69 -14.79 -7.79 10.91
C GLY A 69 -15.21 -9.12 10.23
N PRO A 70 -16.10 -9.91 10.86
CA PRO A 70 -16.25 -11.35 10.59
C PRO A 70 -16.55 -11.68 9.13
N ALA A 71 -15.89 -12.72 8.64
CA ALA A 71 -16.16 -13.39 7.37
C ALA A 71 -17.59 -13.93 7.27
#